data_AF-A0A6P4FBT2-F1
#
_entry.id   AF-A0A6P4FBT2-F1
#
_cell.length_a   1.000
_cell.length_b   1.000
_cell.length_c   1.000
_cell.angle_alpha   90.00
_cell.angle_beta   90.00
_cell.angle_gamma   90.00
#
_symmetry.space_group_name_H-M   'P 1'
#
loop_
_entity.id
_entity.type
_entity.pdbx_description
1 polymer ?
#
loop_
_entity_poly.entity_id
_entity_poly.type
_entity_poly.pdbx_seq_one_letter_code
_entity_poly.pdbx_strand_id
1 'polypeptide(L)'
;KDFEDRSALVLVVLSHGSRNDRLAAKDYDYSLDDDVLFPILRNRTLKDKPKLLFVQACKGANNLGGFMTDAVQLNGSPNEILKCYSTYEGCVSYRTEDGTPFIQTLCEVLNRKGKTSDIDTIMTDVRRVVKALIK
;
A
#
# COMPACT_ATOMS: atom_id res chain seq x y z
N LYS A 1 15.49 -11.16 -9.06
CA LYS A 1 15.98 -11.64 -7.76
C LYS A 1 15.18 -12.87 -7.39
N ASP A 2 15.85 -13.89 -6.84
CA ASP A 2 15.21 -15.13 -6.38
C ASP A 2 14.64 -14.94 -4.97
N PHE A 3 13.46 -15.52 -4.75
CA PHE A 3 12.70 -15.46 -3.50
C PHE A 3 12.05 -16.82 -3.16
N GLU A 4 12.52 -17.94 -3.72
CA GLU A 4 11.95 -19.27 -3.47
C GLU A 4 11.89 -19.60 -1.97
N ASP A 5 12.91 -19.23 -1.21
CA ASP A 5 13.04 -19.44 0.24
C ASP A 5 12.16 -18.51 1.11
N ARG A 6 11.45 -17.56 0.52
CA ARG A 6 10.61 -16.58 1.25
C ARG A 6 9.14 -16.99 1.26
N SER A 7 8.46 -16.70 2.36
CA SER A 7 7.03 -17.02 2.52
C SER A 7 6.09 -15.95 1.94
N ALA A 8 6.52 -14.70 1.85
CA ALA A 8 5.71 -13.58 1.36
C ALA A 8 6.62 -12.40 0.93
N LEU A 9 6.04 -11.44 0.22
CA LEU A 9 6.64 -10.13 -0.03
C LEU A 9 5.87 -9.06 0.72
N VAL A 10 6.58 -8.21 1.46
CA VAL A 10 6.03 -7.01 2.08
C VAL A 10 6.76 -5.80 1.51
N LEU A 11 6.00 -4.85 0.96
CA LEU A 11 6.52 -3.58 0.47
C LEU A 11 5.88 -2.44 1.26
N VAL A 12 6.70 -1.57 1.83
CA VAL A 12 6.27 -0.37 2.54
C VAL A 12 6.81 0.84 1.80
N VAL A 13 5.92 1.68 1.29
CA VAL A 13 6.28 2.92 0.59
C VAL A 13 5.78 4.11 1.40
N LEU A 14 6.71 4.96 1.82
CA LEU A 14 6.44 6.21 2.52
C LEU A 14 6.99 7.37 1.68
N SER A 15 6.13 8.05 0.92
CA SER A 15 6.57 9.15 0.06
C SER A 15 5.48 10.21 -0.14
N HIS A 16 5.81 11.27 -0.87
CA HIS A 16 4.79 12.07 -1.54
C HIS A 16 4.16 11.24 -2.67
N GLY A 17 2.93 11.61 -3.04
CA GLY A 17 2.25 10.97 -4.16
C GLY A 17 1.22 11.90 -4.78
N SER A 18 0.74 11.50 -5.94
CA SER A 18 -0.31 12.21 -6.67
C SER A 18 -1.46 11.27 -7.04
N ARG A 19 -2.42 11.76 -7.82
CA ARG A 19 -3.52 10.94 -8.34
C ARG A 19 -2.99 9.76 -9.18
N ASN A 20 -3.83 8.74 -9.39
CA ASN A 20 -3.51 7.54 -10.17
C ASN A 20 -2.32 6.73 -9.62
N ASP A 21 -2.23 6.61 -8.29
CA ASP A 21 -1.21 5.80 -7.61
C ASP A 21 0.24 6.10 -8.03
N ARG A 22 0.53 7.38 -8.34
CA ARG A 22 1.91 7.83 -8.59
C ARG A 22 2.62 8.12 -7.29
N LEU A 23 3.84 7.60 -7.18
CA LEU A 23 4.75 7.78 -6.06
C LEU A 23 5.86 8.73 -6.47
N ALA A 24 6.07 9.81 -5.72
CA ALA A 24 7.21 10.67 -5.94
C ALA A 24 8.49 9.98 -5.46
N ALA A 25 9.52 9.96 -6.29
CA ALA A 25 10.87 9.61 -5.86
C ALA A 25 11.78 10.84 -6.01
N LYS A 26 13.08 10.67 -5.71
CA LYS A 26 14.04 11.78 -5.75
C LYS A 26 14.25 12.33 -7.17
N ASP A 27 14.10 11.45 -8.16
CA ASP A 27 14.34 11.68 -9.58
C ASP A 27 13.03 11.96 -10.33
N TYR A 28 12.08 11.02 -10.30
CA TYR A 28 10.82 11.08 -11.05
C TYR A 28 9.65 10.45 -10.29
N ASP A 29 8.44 10.64 -10.80
CA ASP A 29 7.25 9.99 -10.29
C ASP A 29 7.03 8.63 -10.96
N TYR A 30 6.87 7.59 -10.15
CA TYR A 30 6.68 6.20 -10.57
C TYR A 30 5.22 5.76 -10.40
N SER A 31 4.71 4.96 -11.35
CA SER A 31 3.42 4.27 -11.26
C SER A 31 3.54 3.06 -10.33
N LEU A 32 2.73 3.02 -9.27
CA LEU A 32 2.72 1.86 -8.36
C LEU A 32 2.34 0.56 -9.10
N ASP A 33 1.51 0.65 -10.13
CA ASP A 33 1.10 -0.52 -10.90
C ASP A 33 2.21 -0.94 -11.88
N ASP A 34 2.59 -0.05 -12.79
CA ASP A 34 3.50 -0.38 -13.90
C ASP A 34 4.94 -0.59 -13.45
N ASP A 35 5.43 0.25 -12.53
CA ASP A 35 6.84 0.27 -12.14
C ASP A 35 7.14 -0.62 -10.93
N VAL A 36 6.12 -0.99 -10.15
CA VAL A 36 6.29 -1.77 -8.91
C VAL A 36 5.55 -3.09 -8.96
N LEU A 37 4.22 -3.08 -9.10
CA LEU A 37 3.40 -4.28 -8.97
C LEU A 37 3.54 -5.24 -10.16
N PHE A 38 3.52 -4.76 -11.39
CA PHE A 38 3.63 -5.63 -12.57
C PHE A 38 5.00 -6.34 -12.63
N PRO A 39 6.13 -5.68 -12.33
CA PRO A 39 7.41 -6.37 -12.17
C PRO A 39 7.39 -7.44 -11.07
N ILE A 40 6.73 -7.18 -9.94
CA ILE A 40 6.57 -8.15 -8.84
C ILE A 40 5.76 -9.37 -9.31
N LEU A 41 4.63 -9.14 -9.99
CA LEU A 41 3.76 -10.21 -10.50
C LEU A 41 4.43 -11.09 -11.56
N ARG A 42 5.33 -10.51 -12.37
CA ARG A 42 6.12 -11.25 -13.36
C ARG A 42 7.19 -12.14 -12.73
N ASN A 43 7.48 -11.97 -11.44
CA ASN A 43 8.48 -12.79 -10.76
C ASN A 43 7.91 -14.16 -10.38
N ARG A 44 8.41 -15.20 -11.05
CA ARG A 44 7.99 -16.60 -10.86
C ARG A 44 8.22 -17.12 -9.44
N THR A 45 9.26 -16.67 -8.74
CA THR A 45 9.60 -17.15 -7.39
C THR A 45 8.69 -16.56 -6.31
N LEU A 46 7.87 -15.57 -6.69
CA LEU A 46 6.83 -14.95 -5.87
C LEU A 46 5.42 -15.41 -6.26
N LYS A 47 5.29 -16.31 -7.25
CA LYS A 47 4.01 -16.88 -7.65
C LYS A 47 3.36 -17.60 -6.45
N ASP A 48 2.05 -17.42 -6.28
CA ASP A 48 1.25 -18.06 -5.23
C ASP A 48 1.65 -17.64 -3.79
N LYS A 49 2.50 -16.61 -3.64
CA LYS A 49 2.92 -16.05 -2.34
C LYS A 49 2.20 -14.74 -2.04
N PRO A 50 1.80 -14.47 -0.79
CA PRO A 50 1.16 -13.21 -0.41
C PRO A 50 2.04 -11.99 -0.71
N LYS A 51 1.43 -10.93 -1.28
CA LYS A 51 2.08 -9.66 -1.60
C LYS A 51 1.36 -8.55 -0.85
N LEU A 52 1.95 -8.09 0.25
CA LEU A 52 1.38 -7.04 1.10
C LEU A 52 2.03 -5.70 0.75
N LEU A 53 1.22 -4.73 0.33
CA LEU A 53 1.67 -3.37 0.03
C LEU A 53 1.05 -2.38 1.02
N PHE A 54 1.89 -1.70 1.78
CA PHE A 54 1.49 -0.59 2.65
C PHE A 54 2.01 0.71 2.05
N VAL A 55 1.10 1.54 1.53
CA VAL A 55 1.45 2.77 0.83
C VAL A 55 0.90 3.96 1.59
N GLN A 56 1.82 4.72 2.17
CA GLN A 56 1.58 6.04 2.72
C GLN A 56 2.07 7.06 1.68
N ALA A 57 1.13 7.57 0.90
CA ALA A 57 1.36 8.66 -0.03
C ALA A 57 0.07 9.45 -0.22
N CYS A 58 0.19 10.74 -0.55
CA CYS A 58 -0.98 11.51 -0.98
C CYS A 58 -1.52 10.92 -2.29
N LYS A 59 -2.84 10.92 -2.49
CA LYS A 59 -3.47 10.51 -3.75
C LYS A 59 -3.97 11.71 -4.56
N GLY A 60 -3.25 12.83 -4.48
CA GLY A 60 -3.63 14.14 -5.05
C GLY A 60 -4.17 15.14 -4.04
N ALA A 61 -4.30 16.39 -4.48
CA ALA A 61 -5.05 17.45 -3.81
C ALA A 61 -6.44 17.56 -4.45
N ASN A 62 -7.46 17.91 -3.66
CA ASN A 62 -8.86 18.06 -4.05
C ASN A 62 -9.02 18.86 -5.36
N ASN A 63 -9.07 18.13 -6.48
CA ASN A 63 -9.46 18.63 -7.79
C ASN A 63 -10.26 17.48 -8.42
N LEU A 64 -11.58 17.58 -8.35
CA LEU A 64 -12.52 16.65 -8.96
C LEU A 64 -12.34 16.71 -10.49
N GLY A 65 -11.74 15.69 -11.10
CA GLY A 65 -11.69 15.63 -12.56
C GLY A 65 -10.94 14.44 -13.14
N GLY A 66 -11.64 13.66 -13.99
CA GLY A 66 -11.04 12.81 -15.01
C GLY A 66 -10.75 11.37 -14.61
N PHE A 67 -11.75 10.49 -14.73
CA PHE A 67 -11.54 9.05 -14.84
C PHE A 67 -11.13 8.70 -16.28
N MET A 68 -10.06 7.93 -16.45
CA MET A 68 -9.80 7.15 -17.66
C MET A 68 -9.24 5.79 -17.22
N THR A 69 -9.79 4.69 -17.75
CA THR A 69 -9.29 3.33 -17.47
C THR A 69 -9.21 2.54 -18.75
N ASP A 70 -8.01 2.20 -19.19
CA ASP A 70 -7.76 1.15 -20.17
C ASP A 70 -7.25 -0.07 -19.40
N ALA A 71 -8.11 -1.05 -19.16
CA ALA A 71 -7.77 -2.20 -18.32
C ALA A 71 -6.65 -3.05 -18.93
N VAL A 72 -5.57 -3.28 -18.18
CA VAL A 72 -4.45 -4.16 -18.56
C VAL A 72 -4.72 -5.60 -18.10
N GLN A 73 -4.56 -6.58 -18.99
CA GLN A 73 -4.60 -8.00 -18.62
C GLN A 73 -3.35 -8.39 -17.83
N LEU A 74 -3.53 -8.77 -16.56
CA LEU A 74 -2.46 -9.19 -15.66
C LEU A 74 -2.19 -10.69 -15.76
N ASN A 75 -0.91 -11.06 -15.86
CA ASN A 75 -0.43 -12.43 -15.68
C ASN A 75 -0.23 -12.72 -14.18
N GLY A 76 -1.32 -12.93 -13.44
CA GLY A 76 -1.32 -13.24 -12.00
C GLY A 76 -2.73 -13.15 -11.41
N SER A 77 -3.02 -13.87 -10.32
CA SER A 77 -4.32 -13.77 -9.65
C SER A 77 -4.40 -12.45 -8.87
N PRO A 78 -5.37 -11.55 -9.14
CA PRO A 78 -5.54 -10.30 -8.40
C PRO A 78 -5.76 -10.51 -6.90
N ASN A 79 -6.21 -11.70 -6.50
CA ASN A 79 -6.50 -12.06 -5.11
C ASN A 79 -5.24 -12.17 -4.22
N GLU A 80 -4.02 -12.12 -4.78
CA GLU A 80 -2.77 -12.22 -4.03
C GLU A 80 -2.22 -10.86 -3.57
N ILE A 81 -2.85 -9.76 -3.99
CA ILE A 81 -2.40 -8.39 -3.70
C ILE A 81 -3.34 -7.76 -2.68
N LEU A 82 -2.78 -7.41 -1.52
CA LEU A 82 -3.45 -6.51 -0.58
C LEU A 82 -2.78 -5.14 -0.65
N LYS A 83 -3.50 -4.14 -1.19
CA LYS A 83 -3.08 -2.73 -1.14
C LYS A 83 -3.74 -2.04 0.05
N CYS A 84 -2.92 -1.54 0.96
CA CYS A 84 -3.36 -0.80 2.14
C CYS A 84 -2.88 0.64 2.04
N TYR A 85 -3.83 1.56 1.79
CA TYR A 85 -3.57 3.00 1.75
C TYR A 85 -3.96 3.65 3.08
N SER A 86 -3.18 4.66 3.47
CA SER A 86 -3.48 5.51 4.63
C SER A 86 -4.65 6.47 4.39
N THR A 87 -4.98 6.74 3.14
CA THR A 87 -6.00 7.72 2.73
C THR A 87 -6.72 7.28 1.46
N TYR A 88 -7.92 7.84 1.22
CA TYR A 88 -8.70 7.59 0.01
C TYR A 88 -8.19 8.44 -1.17
N GLU A 89 -8.58 8.11 -2.39
CA GLU A 89 -8.20 8.89 -3.57
C GLU A 89 -8.64 10.36 -3.45
N GLY A 90 -7.76 11.29 -3.83
CA GLY A 90 -8.01 12.73 -3.71
C GLY A 90 -7.84 13.31 -2.29
N CYS A 91 -7.58 12.47 -1.28
CA CYS A 91 -7.34 12.92 0.09
C CYS A 91 -5.83 13.01 0.40
N VAL A 92 -5.48 13.92 1.31
CA VAL A 92 -4.11 14.06 1.82
C VAL A 92 -3.79 12.96 2.84
N SER A 93 -2.50 12.69 3.00
CA SER A 93 -1.99 11.78 4.03
C SER A 93 -1.15 12.56 5.04
N TYR A 94 -1.37 12.33 6.34
CA TYR A 94 -0.75 13.11 7.40
C TYR A 94 0.52 12.46 7.97
N ARG A 95 1.50 13.30 8.33
CA ARG A 95 2.75 12.93 9.02
C ARG A 95 3.05 13.99 10.09
N THR A 96 3.36 13.55 11.31
CA THR A 96 3.85 14.38 12.40
C THR A 96 5.36 14.14 12.60
N GLU A 97 5.99 14.86 13.54
CA GLU A 97 7.39 14.65 13.91
C GLU A 97 7.64 13.22 14.42
N ASP A 98 6.67 12.64 15.14
CA ASP A 98 6.76 11.27 15.66
C ASP A 98 6.54 10.18 14.59
N GLY A 99 6.12 10.57 13.38
CA GLY A 99 5.84 9.67 12.27
C GLY A 99 4.40 9.80 11.75
N THR A 100 3.94 8.80 11.01
CA THR A 100 2.58 8.82 10.47
C THR A 100 1.66 8.02 11.38
N PRO A 101 0.50 8.55 11.80
CA PRO A 101 -0.45 7.82 12.65
C PRO A 101 -0.84 6.45 12.07
N PHE A 102 -0.97 6.35 10.74
CA PHE A 102 -1.26 5.10 10.05
C PHE A 102 -0.19 4.02 10.27
N ILE A 103 1.09 4.32 9.94
CA ILE A 103 2.18 3.33 10.09
C ILE A 103 2.46 3.02 11.57
N GLN A 104 2.40 4.01 12.45
CA GLN A 104 2.57 3.79 13.89
C GLN A 104 1.52 2.81 14.42
N THR A 105 0.25 3.07 14.09
CA THR A 105 -0.87 2.19 14.48
C THR A 105 -0.72 0.81 13.86
N LEU A 106 -0.33 0.72 12.58
CA LEU A 106 -0.09 -0.55 11.91
C LEU A 106 0.97 -1.38 12.64
N CYS A 107 2.11 -0.77 12.98
CA CYS A 107 3.17 -1.42 13.75
C CYS A 107 2.67 -1.87 15.13
N GLU A 108 1.90 -1.03 15.83
CA GLU A 108 1.35 -1.36 17.16
C GLU A 108 0.39 -2.56 17.10
N VAL A 109 -0.55 -2.57 16.16
CA VAL A 109 -1.53 -3.66 16.01
C VAL A 109 -0.85 -4.94 15.55
N LEU A 110 0.10 -4.86 14.60
CA LEU A 110 0.90 -6.02 14.17
C LEU A 110 1.70 -6.62 15.33
N ASN A 111 2.33 -5.78 16.17
CA ASN A 111 3.09 -6.27 17.33
C ASN A 111 2.19 -6.97 18.36
N ARG A 112 0.95 -6.51 18.53
CA ARG A 112 -0.01 -7.11 19.47
C ARG A 112 -0.71 -8.36 18.93
N LYS A 113 -1.09 -8.36 17.66
CA LYS A 113 -2.03 -9.34 17.07
C LYS A 113 -1.49 -10.10 15.87
N GLY A 114 -0.31 -9.77 15.36
CA GLY A 114 0.25 -10.37 14.13
C GLY A 114 0.46 -11.88 14.18
N LYS A 115 0.46 -12.49 15.38
CA LYS A 115 0.54 -13.95 15.56
C LYS A 115 -0.81 -14.64 15.78
N THR A 116 -1.87 -13.88 16.04
CA THR A 116 -3.18 -14.39 16.50
C THR A 116 -4.35 -13.91 15.66
N SER A 117 -4.13 -13.03 14.69
CA SER A 117 -5.15 -12.47 13.82
C SER A 117 -4.65 -12.40 12.39
N ASP A 118 -5.56 -12.57 11.43
CA ASP A 118 -5.29 -12.37 10.02
C ASP A 118 -5.11 -10.88 9.69
N ILE A 119 -4.57 -10.61 8.49
CA ILE A 119 -4.24 -9.25 8.06
C ILE A 119 -5.47 -8.36 7.87
N ASP A 120 -6.63 -8.91 7.50
CA ASP A 120 -7.86 -8.13 7.30
C ASP A 120 -8.42 -7.64 8.64
N THR A 121 -8.40 -8.51 9.66
CA THR A 121 -8.71 -8.16 11.05
C THR A 121 -7.76 -7.08 11.57
N ILE A 122 -6.46 -7.24 11.34
CA ILE A 122 -5.43 -6.25 11.73
C ILE A 122 -5.71 -4.89 11.07
N MET A 123 -5.95 -4.88 9.76
CA MET A 123 -6.21 -3.63 9.02
C MET A 123 -7.52 -2.98 9.43
N THR A 124 -8.53 -3.75 9.81
CA THR A 124 -9.79 -3.24 10.36
C THR A 124 -9.55 -2.50 11.68
N ASP A 125 -8.74 -3.07 12.58
CA ASP A 125 -8.35 -2.42 13.82
C ASP A 125 -7.52 -1.15 13.59
N VAL A 126 -6.56 -1.20 12.66
CA VAL A 126 -5.75 -0.02 12.29
C VAL A 126 -6.65 1.12 11.81
N ARG A 127 -7.61 0.86 10.91
CA ARG A 127 -8.56 1.87 10.45
C ARG A 127 -9.38 2.47 11.60
N ARG A 128 -9.83 1.64 12.54
CA ARG A 128 -10.62 2.08 13.70
C ARG A 128 -9.82 3.02 14.61
N VAL A 129 -8.57 2.68 14.91
CA VAL A 129 -7.70 3.49 15.78
C VAL A 129 -7.28 4.79 15.08
N VAL A 130 -6.83 4.73 13.82
CA VAL A 130 -6.45 5.94 13.05
C VAL A 130 -7.63 6.91 12.93
N LYS A 131 -8.85 6.42 12.69
CA LYS A 131 -10.06 7.26 12.65
C LYS A 131 -10.33 7.98 13.98
N ALA A 132 -9.96 7.40 15.11
CA ALA A 132 -10.12 8.02 16.42
C ALA A 132 -9.06 9.10 16.72
N LEU A 133 -7.87 9.00 16.10
CA LEU A 133 -6.75 9.93 16.29
C LEU A 133 -6.87 11.23 15.48
N ILE A 134 -7.62 11.21 14.37
CA ILE A 134 -7.75 12.36 13.44
C ILE A 134 -9.06 13.16 13.72
N LYS A 135 -9.54 13.14 14.96
CA LYS A 135 -10.69 13.95 15.40
C LYS A 135 -10.27 15.26 16.02
#